data_AF-A0A088E690-F1
#
_entry.id   AF-A0A088E690-F1
#
_cell.length_a   1.000
_cell.length_b   1.000
_cell.length_c   1.000
_cell.angle_alpha   90.00
_cell.angle_beta   90.00
_cell.angle_gamma   90.00
#
_symmetry.space_group_name_H-M   'P 1'
#
loop_
_entity.id
_entity.type
_entity.pdbx_description
1 polymer ?
#
loop_
_entity_poly.entity_id
_entity_poly.type
_entity_poly.pdbx_seq_one_letter_code
_entity_poly.pdbx_strand_id
1 'polypeptide(L)'
;MPTLETPYSVLNEVMRDVLRRSGKSAKAEIELAPFNPSILGFVRAGQDVIYVNTVPLSQVPQSNLSEYFYVVILHEYLHLLGIADEREVRRITLEMVNEKFGENSFAHNLSLNLVDPRDAMLIQSWKLGRPHTYM
;
A
#
# COMPACT_ATOMS: atom_id res chain seq x y z
N MET A 1 -12.36 16.75 10.11
CA MET A 1 -11.12 16.40 9.38
C MET A 1 -10.38 15.38 10.23
N PRO A 2 -9.82 14.31 9.64
CA PRO A 2 -8.98 13.38 10.41
C PRO A 2 -7.81 14.18 11.01
N THR A 3 -7.55 13.98 12.30
CA THR A 3 -6.33 14.49 12.94
C THR A 3 -5.12 13.81 12.31
N LEU A 4 -3.97 14.50 12.27
CA LEU A 4 -2.72 13.93 11.74
C LEU A 4 -2.27 12.66 12.50
N GLU A 5 -2.83 12.39 13.68
CA GLU A 5 -2.56 11.18 14.47
C GLU A 5 -2.83 9.88 13.70
N THR A 6 -3.87 9.83 12.86
CA THR A 6 -4.21 8.60 12.12
C THR A 6 -3.15 8.27 11.05
N PRO A 7 -2.77 9.18 10.12
CA PRO A 7 -1.68 8.92 9.18
C PRO A 7 -0.36 8.51 9.85
N TYR A 8 0.08 9.21 10.90
CA TYR A 8 1.34 8.88 11.59
C TYR A 8 1.27 7.55 12.35
N SER A 9 0.12 7.22 12.96
CA SER A 9 -0.08 5.90 13.58
C SER A 9 0.03 4.78 12.57
N VAL A 10 -0.60 4.95 11.40
CA VAL A 10 -0.54 3.98 10.30
C VAL A 10 0.87 3.89 9.70
N LEU A 11 1.61 4.99 9.58
CA LEU A 11 3.02 4.95 9.17
C LEU A 11 3.86 4.08 10.09
N ASN A 12 3.74 4.30 11.40
CA ASN A 12 4.47 3.50 12.38
C ASN A 12 4.12 2.02 12.28
N GLU A 13 2.86 1.71 11.96
CA GLU A 13 2.41 0.35 11.72
C GLU A 13 3.02 -0.25 10.45
N VAL A 14 3.00 0.48 9.32
CA VAL A 14 3.65 0.08 8.07
C VAL A 14 5.15 -0.17 8.29
N MET A 15 5.85 0.74 8.97
CA MET A 15 7.28 0.60 9.26
C MET A 15 7.56 -0.69 10.06
N ARG A 16 6.74 -1.01 11.07
CA ARG A 16 6.87 -2.25 11.85
C ARG A 16 6.59 -3.48 11.02
N ASP A 17 5.52 -3.47 10.21
CA ASP A 17 5.13 -4.61 9.38
C ASP A 17 6.20 -4.91 8.33
N VAL A 18 6.71 -3.88 7.67
CA VAL A 18 7.76 -4.01 6.65
C VAL A 18 9.09 -4.42 7.28
N LEU A 19 9.44 -3.89 8.46
CA LEU A 19 10.63 -4.34 9.20
C LEU A 19 10.54 -5.83 9.56
N ARG A 20 9.37 -6.29 10.05
CA ARG A 20 9.15 -7.71 10.35
C ARG A 20 9.28 -8.61 9.13
N ARG A 21 8.80 -8.16 7.97
CA ARG A 21 8.79 -8.95 6.73
C ARG A 21 10.13 -8.96 6.00
N SER A 22 10.82 -7.81 5.95
CA SER A 22 12.01 -7.62 5.10
C SER A 22 13.32 -7.48 5.85
N GLY A 23 13.28 -7.22 7.17
CA GLY A 23 14.44 -6.84 7.98
C GLY A 23 14.98 -5.44 7.68
N LYS A 24 14.30 -4.65 6.84
CA LYS A 24 14.71 -3.30 6.44
C LYS A 24 13.72 -2.24 6.92
N SER A 25 14.23 -1.05 7.18
CA SER A 25 13.44 0.14 7.45
C SER A 25 14.14 1.39 6.92
N ALA A 26 13.36 2.43 6.65
CA ALA A 26 13.81 3.76 6.29
C ALA A 26 13.08 4.78 7.17
N LYS A 27 13.65 5.98 7.29
CA LYS A 27 12.91 7.11 7.86
C LYS A 27 11.86 7.55 6.84
N ALA A 28 10.71 7.96 7.34
CA ALA A 28 9.63 8.50 6.53
C ALA A 28 8.84 9.52 7.35
N GLU A 29 8.34 10.55 6.67
CA GLU A 29 7.33 11.48 7.17
C GLU A 29 6.11 11.45 6.24
N ILE A 30 4.98 11.98 6.70
CA ILE A 30 3.75 12.07 5.90
C ILE A 30 3.32 13.52 5.75
N GLU A 31 2.98 13.89 4.53
CA GLU A 31 2.31 15.13 4.20
C GLU A 31 1.01 14.86 3.43
N LEU A 32 -0.06 15.56 3.80
CA LEU A 32 -1.33 15.49 3.10
C LEU A 32 -1.45 16.69 2.16
N ALA A 33 -1.54 16.45 0.85
CA ALA A 33 -1.62 17.52 -0.13
C ALA A 33 -2.63 17.18 -1.24
N PRO A 34 -3.34 18.18 -1.81
CA PRO A 34 -4.19 17.95 -2.98
C PRO A 34 -3.34 17.91 -4.25
N PHE A 35 -3.57 16.90 -5.09
CA PHE A 35 -2.99 16.82 -6.44
C PHE A 35 -3.91 16.00 -7.36
N ASN A 36 -3.44 15.66 -8.57
CA ASN A 36 -4.25 14.96 -9.58
C ASN A 36 -5.00 13.76 -8.98
N PRO A 37 -6.35 13.69 -9.10
CA PRO A 37 -7.16 12.64 -8.47
C PRO A 37 -6.80 11.20 -8.85
N SER A 38 -6.14 11.00 -10.00
CA SER A 38 -5.69 9.69 -10.46
C SER A 38 -4.44 9.18 -9.73
N ILE A 39 -3.78 10.02 -8.92
CA ILE A 39 -2.59 9.67 -8.13
C ILE A 39 -3.02 9.59 -6.66
N LEU A 40 -2.80 8.45 -5.99
CA LEU A 40 -3.18 8.27 -4.59
C LEU A 40 -2.11 8.78 -3.61
N GLY A 41 -0.85 8.64 -3.99
CA GLY A 41 0.31 9.09 -3.23
C GLY A 41 1.54 9.19 -4.14
N PHE A 42 2.61 9.79 -3.63
CA PHE A 42 3.92 9.71 -4.25
C PHE A 42 5.03 10.01 -3.24
N VAL A 43 6.25 9.58 -3.58
CA VAL A 43 7.50 10.01 -2.96
C VAL A 43 8.36 10.71 -4.02
N ARG A 44 9.01 11.81 -3.66
CA ARG A 44 10.03 12.41 -4.55
C ARG A 44 11.38 11.77 -4.31
N ALA A 45 12.11 11.52 -5.40
CA ALA A 45 13.47 11.02 -5.33
C ALA A 45 14.35 11.93 -4.44
N GLY A 46 15.05 11.33 -3.48
CA GLY A 46 15.92 12.04 -2.54
C GLY A 46 15.19 12.71 -1.37
N GLN A 47 13.89 12.51 -1.21
CA GLN A 47 13.12 12.92 -0.03
C GLN A 47 12.62 11.70 0.75
N ASP A 48 12.41 11.89 2.05
CA ASP A 48 11.82 10.92 2.97
C ASP A 48 10.36 11.25 3.30
N VAL A 49 9.70 12.08 2.49
CA VAL A 49 8.31 12.48 2.69
C VAL A 49 7.40 11.70 1.74
N ILE A 50 6.41 11.02 2.32
CA ILE A 50 5.29 10.39 1.62
C ILE A 50 4.17 11.42 1.50
N TYR A 51 3.85 11.80 0.27
CA TYR A 51 2.70 12.66 -0.03
C TYR A 51 1.47 11.80 -0.26
N VAL A 52 0.40 12.03 0.51
CA VAL A 52 -0.90 11.34 0.32
C VAL A 52 -1.92 12.33 -0.25
N ASN A 53 -2.63 11.91 -1.30
CA ASN A 53 -3.58 12.80 -1.99
C ASN A 53 -4.85 13.02 -1.17
N THR A 54 -5.13 14.28 -0.83
CA THR A 54 -6.36 14.63 -0.09
C THR A 54 -7.62 14.55 -0.95
N VAL A 55 -7.51 14.59 -2.28
CA VAL A 55 -8.67 14.57 -3.19
C VAL A 55 -9.42 13.22 -3.15
N PRO A 56 -8.81 12.07 -3.49
CA PRO A 56 -9.46 10.77 -3.35
C PRO A 56 -9.71 10.41 -1.87
N LEU A 57 -8.82 10.80 -0.95
CA LEU A 57 -9.01 10.61 0.49
C LEU A 57 -10.32 11.20 1.01
N SER A 58 -10.74 12.36 0.48
CA SER A 58 -11.99 13.03 0.88
C SER A 58 -13.25 12.20 0.60
N GLN A 59 -13.16 11.22 -0.31
CA GLN A 59 -14.25 10.33 -0.70
C GLN A 59 -14.26 9.01 0.08
N VAL A 60 -13.23 8.78 0.91
CA VAL A 60 -13.11 7.54 1.70
C VAL A 60 -13.98 7.64 2.96
N PRO A 61 -14.85 6.65 3.23
CA PRO A 61 -15.62 6.61 4.46
C PRO A 61 -14.71 6.60 5.70
N GLN A 62 -15.13 7.25 6.79
CA GLN A 62 -14.33 7.33 8.02
C GLN A 62 -13.92 5.95 8.55
N SER A 63 -14.79 4.94 8.42
CA SER A 63 -14.51 3.55 8.82
C SER A 63 -13.34 2.91 8.06
N ASN A 64 -13.02 3.41 6.88
CA ASN A 64 -12.05 2.81 5.96
C ASN A 64 -10.76 3.65 5.85
N LEU A 65 -10.63 4.74 6.61
CA LEU A 65 -9.48 5.64 6.51
C LEU A 65 -8.16 4.96 6.88
N SER A 66 -8.15 4.15 7.94
CA SER A 66 -6.93 3.42 8.35
C SER A 66 -6.47 2.45 7.26
N GLU A 67 -7.41 1.72 6.66
CA GLU A 67 -7.16 0.79 5.56
C GLU A 67 -6.68 1.51 4.30
N TYR A 68 -7.29 2.65 3.94
CA TYR A 68 -6.83 3.50 2.84
C TYR A 68 -5.39 3.98 3.06
N PHE A 69 -5.12 4.57 4.24
CA PHE A 69 -3.79 5.05 4.58
C PHE A 69 -2.77 3.91 4.54
N TYR A 70 -3.11 2.73 5.05
CA TYR A 70 -2.19 1.60 5.06
C TYR A 70 -1.77 1.21 3.63
N VAL A 71 -2.71 1.12 2.70
CA VAL A 71 -2.41 0.77 1.29
C VAL A 71 -1.48 1.80 0.66
N VAL A 72 -1.84 3.09 0.73
CA VAL A 72 -1.07 4.16 0.08
C VAL A 72 0.31 4.32 0.72
N ILE A 73 0.38 4.37 2.06
CA ILE A 73 1.65 4.53 2.77
C ILE A 73 2.55 3.31 2.55
N LEU A 74 2.02 2.09 2.58
CA LEU A 74 2.81 0.89 2.33
C LEU A 74 3.42 0.92 0.93
N HIS A 75 2.62 1.26 -0.09
CA HIS A 75 3.08 1.35 -1.47
C HIS A 75 4.26 2.33 -1.61
N GLU A 76 4.07 3.56 -1.15
CA GLU A 76 5.08 4.61 -1.21
C GLU A 76 6.31 4.31 -0.34
N TYR A 77 6.12 3.67 0.82
CA TYR A 77 7.22 3.29 1.70
C TYR A 77 8.09 2.17 1.10
N LEU A 78 7.52 1.28 0.28
CA LEU A 78 8.31 0.28 -0.46
C LEU A 78 9.21 0.96 -1.51
N HIS A 79 8.74 2.04 -2.15
CA HIS A 79 9.58 2.86 -3.01
C HIS A 79 10.71 3.56 -2.23
N LEU A 80 10.45 4.06 -1.02
CA LEU A 80 11.50 4.61 -0.13
C LEU A 80 12.56 3.57 0.24
N LEU A 81 12.20 2.29 0.36
CA LEU A 81 13.16 1.20 0.59
C LEU A 81 13.96 0.80 -0.65
N GLY A 82 13.71 1.45 -1.79
CA GLY A 82 14.44 1.25 -3.04
C GLY A 82 13.82 0.21 -3.98
N ILE A 83 12.58 -0.23 -3.74
CA ILE A 83 11.87 -1.10 -4.68
C ILE A 83 11.29 -0.20 -5.78
N ALA A 84 11.95 -0.21 -6.95
CA ALA A 84 11.57 0.65 -8.08
C ALA A 84 10.58 0.00 -9.05
N ASP A 85 10.49 -1.33 -9.06
CA ASP A 85 9.57 -2.05 -9.94
C ASP A 85 8.14 -1.95 -9.42
N GLU A 86 7.31 -1.21 -10.14
CA GLU A 86 5.91 -0.95 -9.79
C GLU A 86 5.08 -2.23 -9.63
N ARG A 87 5.37 -3.25 -10.44
CA ARG A 87 4.66 -4.53 -10.40
C ARG A 87 5.02 -5.30 -9.13
N GLU A 88 6.30 -5.28 -8.74
CA GLU A 88 6.77 -5.84 -7.48
C GLU A 88 6.15 -5.13 -6.27
N VAL A 89 6.13 -3.79 -6.26
CA VAL A 89 5.50 -3.01 -5.18
C VAL A 89 4.04 -3.39 -5.03
N ARG A 90 3.26 -3.34 -6.11
CA ARG A 90 1.82 -3.70 -6.10
C ARG A 90 1.56 -5.10 -5.57
N ARG A 91 2.38 -6.08 -5.97
CA ARG A 91 2.28 -7.46 -5.48
C ARG A 91 2.55 -7.53 -3.97
N ILE A 92 3.63 -6.92 -3.49
CA ILE A 92 3.97 -6.91 -2.06
C ILE A 92 2.88 -6.18 -1.25
N THR A 93 2.37 -5.05 -1.74
CA THR A 93 1.26 -4.32 -1.11
C THR A 93 0.05 -5.23 -0.95
N LEU A 94 -0.40 -5.90 -2.01
CA LEU A 94 -1.57 -6.79 -1.97
C LEU A 94 -1.36 -7.97 -1.01
N GLU A 95 -0.18 -8.60 -1.02
CA GLU A 95 0.14 -9.71 -0.12
C GLU A 95 0.08 -9.29 1.36
N MET A 96 0.77 -8.21 1.73
CA MET A 96 0.78 -7.72 3.12
C MET A 96 -0.59 -7.22 3.58
N VAL A 97 -1.33 -6.55 2.71
CA VAL A 97 -2.71 -6.13 2.97
C VAL A 97 -3.61 -7.33 3.21
N ASN A 98 -3.48 -8.38 2.39
CA ASN A 98 -4.29 -9.58 2.55
C ASN A 98 -3.96 -10.31 3.86
N GLU A 99 -2.68 -10.45 4.19
CA GLU A 99 -2.22 -11.05 5.46
C GLU A 99 -2.76 -10.28 6.69
N LYS A 100 -2.91 -8.96 6.58
CA LYS A 100 -3.29 -8.08 7.69
C LYS A 100 -4.79 -7.91 7.87
N PHE A 101 -5.52 -7.61 6.79
CA PHE A 101 -6.93 -7.23 6.83
C PHE A 101 -7.87 -8.30 6.26
N GLY A 102 -7.33 -9.28 5.53
CA GLY A 102 -8.10 -10.31 4.84
C GLY A 102 -8.75 -9.83 3.54
N GLU A 103 -9.27 -10.78 2.76
CA GLU A 103 -9.73 -10.57 1.37
C GLU A 103 -11.01 -9.75 1.23
N ASN A 104 -11.83 -9.70 2.28
CA ASN A 104 -13.10 -8.96 2.27
C ASN A 104 -12.95 -7.50 2.71
N SER A 105 -11.72 -7.05 2.97
CA SER A 105 -11.43 -5.72 3.49
C SER A 105 -11.47 -4.64 2.40
N PHE A 106 -11.62 -3.38 2.81
CA PHE A 106 -11.49 -2.24 1.90
C PHE A 106 -10.07 -2.14 1.34
N ALA A 107 -9.04 -2.35 2.18
CA ALA A 107 -7.64 -2.36 1.79
C ALA A 107 -7.37 -3.41 0.70
N HIS A 108 -7.91 -4.63 0.84
CA HIS A 108 -7.74 -5.68 -0.16
C HIS A 108 -8.32 -5.26 -1.50
N ASN A 109 -9.56 -4.76 -1.53
CA ASN A 109 -10.19 -4.31 -2.76
C ASN A 109 -9.43 -3.13 -3.41
N LEU A 110 -8.96 -2.18 -2.60
CA LEU A 110 -8.17 -1.05 -3.09
C LEU A 110 -6.84 -1.52 -3.70
N SER A 111 -6.09 -2.37 -2.98
CA SER A 111 -4.81 -2.90 -3.47
C SER A 111 -4.99 -3.78 -4.71
N LEU A 112 -6.03 -4.61 -4.77
CA LEU A 112 -6.34 -5.43 -5.95
C LEU A 112 -6.61 -4.59 -7.20
N ASN A 113 -7.30 -3.45 -7.07
CA ASN A 113 -7.53 -2.52 -8.18
C ASN A 113 -6.25 -1.83 -8.68
N LEU A 114 -5.19 -1.79 -7.87
CA LEU A 114 -3.90 -1.24 -8.27
C LEU A 114 -3.01 -2.27 -8.96
N VAL A 115 -3.17 -3.56 -8.67
CA VAL A 115 -2.33 -4.64 -9.21
C VAL A 115 -2.50 -4.83 -10.72
N ASP A 116 -1.44 -5.27 -11.41
CA ASP A 116 -1.53 -5.66 -12.83
C ASP A 116 -2.53 -6.82 -13.00
N PRO A 117 -3.45 -6.76 -13.98
CA PRO A 117 -4.45 -7.81 -14.18
C PRO A 117 -3.88 -9.24 -14.28
N ARG A 118 -2.67 -9.40 -14.81
CA ARG A 118 -2.01 -10.71 -14.95
C ARG A 118 -1.63 -11.30 -13.60
N ASP A 119 -1.21 -10.46 -12.65
CA ASP A 119 -0.87 -10.90 -11.30
C ASP A 119 -2.14 -11.20 -10.49
N ALA A 120 -3.19 -10.40 -10.66
CA ALA A 120 -4.49 -10.69 -10.07
C ALA A 120 -5.00 -12.09 -10.48
N MET A 121 -4.86 -12.45 -11.76
CA MET A 121 -5.21 -13.77 -12.28
C MET A 121 -4.33 -14.89 -11.69
N LEU A 122 -3.02 -14.69 -11.58
CA LEU A 122 -2.11 -15.66 -10.97
C LEU A 122 -2.44 -15.92 -9.50
N ILE A 123 -2.66 -14.85 -8.73
CA ILE A 123 -3.05 -14.93 -7.31
C ILE A 123 -4.37 -15.67 -7.16
N GLN A 124 -5.37 -15.41 -8.01
CA GLN A 124 -6.62 -16.17 -8.02
C GLN A 124 -6.40 -17.64 -8.42
N SER A 125 -5.55 -17.92 -9.40
CA SER A 125 -5.26 -19.30 -9.81
C SER A 125 -4.61 -20.11 -8.68
N TRP A 126 -3.78 -19.48 -7.85
CA TRP A 126 -3.15 -20.15 -6.71
C TRP A 126 -4.15 -20.52 -5.61
N LYS A 127 -5.31 -19.85 -5.53
CA LYS A 127 -6.42 -20.24 -4.65
C LYS A 127 -7.11 -21.53 -5.09
N LEU A 128 -7.10 -21.83 -6.39
CA LEU A 128 -7.66 -23.06 -6.97
C LEU A 128 -6.67 -24.24 -6.95
N GLY A 129 -5.44 -24.01 -6.46
CA GLY A 129 -4.35 -24.96 -6.43
C GLY A 129 -3.10 -24.37 -7.11
N ARG A 130 -1.92 -24.57 -6.52
CA ARG A 130 -0.67 -24.15 -7.18
C ARG A 130 -0.57 -24.89 -8.52
N PRO A 131 -0.46 -24.20 -9.67
CA PRO A 131 -0.05 -24.89 -10.89
C PRO A 131 1.33 -25.50 -10.61
N HIS A 132 1.44 -26.83 -10.77
CA HIS A 132 2.74 -27.49 -10.84
C HIS A 132 3.47 -26.91 -12.04
N THR A 133 4.34 -25.92 -11.80
CA THR A 133 5.41 -25.61 -12.73
C THR A 133 6.39 -26.78 -12.65
N TYR A 134 6.17 -27.80 -13.47
CA TYR A 134 7.22 -28.74 -13.83
C TYR A 134 8.32 -27.94 -14.55
N MET A 135 9.51 -27.91 -13.92
CA MET A 135 10.78 -27.72 -14.64
C MET A 135 11.17 -29.03 -15.31
#